data_AF-G8R2T2-F1
#
_entry.id   AF-G8R2T2-F1
#
_cell.length_a   1.000
_cell.length_b   1.000
_cell.length_c   1.000
_cell.angle_alpha   90.00
_cell.angle_beta   90.00
_cell.angle_gamma   90.00
#
_symmetry.space_group_name_H-M   'P 1'
#
loop_
_entity.id
_entity.type
_entity.pdbx_description
1 polymer ?
#
loop_
_entity_poly.entity_id
_entity_poly.type
_entity_poly.pdbx_seq_one_letter_code
_entity_poly.pdbx_strand_id
1 'polypeptide(L)'
;MDDTILKKIEQEEKRRKRRMYWYSLIPIIITAILVAVSYAEVNSAQQKVDDAQMKVDTLENRVHTLGEELKQKNDSLKILEESFEFAVNYKDKRYEMSYVGDKEMYSQYPRQTEMLTEVRHLIEEDAVKWKLGGSSLQEGFDSPSFATYLINKFSSTQIPKDKTYRMYDYLTKVNQPKVGDLVIYEKGYSMMYFRSGGKRFVVGMTPVGLASLQLDFGPKILGYYRVEY
;
A
#
# COMPACT_ATOMS: atom_id res chain seq x y z
N MET A 1 92.43 -17.38 54.01
CA MET A 1 91.07 -16.82 53.83
C MET A 1 90.33 -17.82 52.95
N ASP A 2 89.38 -18.56 53.52
CA ASP A 2 88.91 -19.87 53.01
C ASP A 2 87.97 -19.78 51.81
N ASP A 3 88.35 -20.47 50.73
CA ASP A 3 87.63 -20.65 49.46
C ASP A 3 86.21 -21.27 49.66
N THR A 4 85.98 -21.91 50.81
CA THR A 4 84.70 -22.53 51.20
C THR A 4 83.62 -21.49 51.56
N ILE A 5 84.02 -20.34 52.14
CA ILE A 5 83.09 -19.26 52.50
C ILE A 5 82.64 -18.53 51.23
N LEU A 6 83.55 -18.34 50.26
CA LEU A 6 83.25 -17.69 48.98
C LEU A 6 82.22 -18.47 48.16
N LYS A 7 82.38 -19.80 48.04
CA LYS A 7 81.43 -20.67 47.32
C LYS A 7 80.03 -20.70 47.96
N LYS A 8 79.94 -20.58 49.28
CA LYS A 8 78.65 -20.56 49.99
C LYS A 8 77.89 -19.26 49.73
N ILE A 9 78.61 -18.13 49.68
CA ILE A 9 78.04 -16.81 49.33
C ILE A 9 77.58 -16.80 47.86
N GLU A 10 78.37 -17.31 46.92
CA GLU A 10 77.95 -17.40 45.51
C GLU A 10 76.71 -18.29 45.29
N GLN A 11 76.60 -19.41 46.02
CA GLN A 11 75.43 -20.27 45.94
C GLN A 11 74.18 -19.60 46.52
N GLU A 12 74.31 -18.85 47.63
CA GLU A 12 73.20 -18.08 48.19
C GLU A 12 72.79 -16.93 47.27
N GLU A 13 73.74 -16.27 46.62
CA GLU A 13 73.45 -15.20 45.65
C GLU A 13 72.75 -15.74 44.41
N LYS A 14 73.17 -16.91 43.87
CA LYS A 14 72.46 -17.60 42.78
C LYS A 14 71.04 -18.02 43.19
N ARG A 15 70.85 -18.49 44.43
CA ARG A 15 69.52 -18.83 44.96
C ARG A 15 68.65 -17.59 45.21
N ARG A 16 69.23 -16.46 45.62
CA ARG A 16 68.52 -15.18 45.77
C ARG A 16 68.16 -14.60 44.41
N LYS A 17 69.06 -14.60 43.43
CA LYS A 17 68.79 -14.18 42.05
C LYS A 17 67.71 -15.05 41.42
N ARG A 18 67.77 -16.39 41.54
CA ARG A 18 66.68 -17.27 41.07
C ARG A 18 65.34 -16.96 41.74
N ARG A 19 65.31 -16.76 43.06
CA ARG A 19 64.09 -16.36 43.76
C ARG A 19 63.59 -14.99 43.31
N MET A 20 64.48 -14.03 43.09
CA MET A 20 64.16 -12.70 42.59
C MET A 20 63.53 -12.77 41.18
N TYR A 21 64.09 -13.60 40.28
CA TYR A 21 63.51 -13.87 38.96
C TYR A 21 62.13 -14.53 39.06
N TRP A 22 61.96 -15.51 39.97
CA TRP A 22 60.65 -16.13 40.20
C TRP A 22 59.62 -15.14 40.76
N TYR A 23 60.00 -14.30 41.73
CA TYR A 23 59.12 -13.27 42.29
C TYR A 23 58.80 -12.15 41.30
N SER A 24 59.66 -11.85 40.33
CA SER A 24 59.34 -10.90 39.24
C SER A 24 58.48 -11.52 38.14
N LEU A 25 58.56 -12.84 37.92
CA LEU A 25 57.79 -13.53 36.87
C LEU A 25 56.35 -13.84 37.31
N ILE A 26 56.12 -14.13 38.59
CA ILE A 26 54.79 -14.46 39.11
C ILE A 26 53.75 -13.36 38.82
N PRO A 27 54.00 -12.05 39.11
CA PRO A 27 53.06 -10.98 38.79
C PRO A 27 52.77 -10.83 37.28
N ILE A 28 53.78 -11.04 36.44
CA ILE A 28 53.65 -10.95 34.97
C ILE A 28 52.74 -12.07 34.46
N ILE A 29 52.93 -13.30 34.94
CA ILE A 29 52.10 -14.45 34.56
C ILE A 29 50.65 -14.24 35.02
N ILE A 30 50.43 -13.77 36.25
CA ILE A 30 49.08 -13.48 36.76
C ILE A 30 48.40 -12.40 35.91
N THR A 31 49.12 -11.33 35.55
CA THR A 31 48.57 -10.26 34.72
C THR A 31 48.22 -10.76 33.31
N ALA A 32 49.06 -11.60 32.72
CA ALA A 32 48.79 -12.19 31.40
C ALA A 32 47.55 -13.10 31.43
N ILE A 33 47.36 -13.89 32.49
CA ILE A 33 46.16 -14.73 32.68
C ILE A 33 44.91 -13.87 32.83
N LEU A 34 44.96 -12.80 33.64
CA LEU A 34 43.83 -11.89 33.81
C LEU A 34 43.43 -11.22 32.49
N VAL A 35 44.41 -10.72 31.72
CA VAL A 35 44.14 -10.13 30.39
C VAL A 35 43.53 -11.15 29.44
N ALA A 36 44.01 -12.41 29.45
CA ALA A 36 43.45 -13.46 28.60
C ALA A 36 42.00 -13.82 28.96
N VAL A 37 41.69 -13.91 30.26
CA VAL A 37 40.32 -14.16 30.74
C VAL A 37 39.40 -12.99 30.39
N SER A 38 39.83 -11.74 30.65
CA SER A 38 39.06 -10.55 30.29
C SER A 38 38.81 -10.44 28.78
N TYR A 39 39.82 -10.76 27.95
CA TYR A 39 39.65 -10.78 26.49
C TYR A 39 38.64 -11.85 26.03
N ALA A 40 38.69 -13.05 26.63
CA ALA A 40 37.75 -14.12 26.33
C ALA A 40 36.31 -13.76 26.72
N GLU A 41 36.11 -13.12 27.88
CA GLU A 41 34.80 -12.62 28.31
C GLU A 41 34.26 -11.53 27.38
N VAL A 42 35.10 -10.56 26.98
CA VAL A 42 34.72 -9.50 26.04
C VAL A 42 34.34 -10.09 24.68
N ASN A 43 35.10 -11.06 24.17
CA ASN A 43 34.79 -11.69 22.88
C ASN A 43 33.49 -12.53 22.94
N SER A 44 33.25 -13.23 24.06
CA SER A 44 31.99 -13.95 24.27
C SER A 44 30.79 -13.01 24.43
N ALA A 45 30.98 -11.87 25.10
CA ALA A 45 29.96 -10.84 25.21
C ALA A 45 29.67 -10.21 23.84
N GLN A 46 30.69 -9.93 23.03
CA GLN A 46 30.52 -9.41 21.67
C GLN A 46 29.73 -10.39 20.79
N GLN A 47 30.06 -11.68 20.82
CA GLN A 47 29.29 -12.70 20.10
C GLN A 47 27.82 -12.75 20.50
N LYS A 48 27.51 -12.55 21.79
CA LYS A 48 26.12 -12.47 22.27
C LYS A 48 25.42 -11.20 21.80
N VAL A 49 26.12 -10.07 21.74
CA VAL A 49 25.60 -8.81 21.19
C VAL A 49 25.32 -8.95 19.70
N ASP A 50 26.24 -9.54 18.94
CA ASP A 50 26.08 -9.77 17.50
C ASP A 50 24.92 -10.74 17.21
N ASP A 51 24.79 -11.84 17.98
CA ASP A 51 23.66 -12.78 17.89
C ASP A 51 22.33 -12.11 18.27
N ALA A 52 22.32 -11.27 19.31
CA ALA A 52 21.15 -10.51 19.70
C ALA A 52 20.76 -9.49 18.62
N GLN A 53 21.72 -8.80 18.01
CA GLN A 53 21.47 -7.83 16.94
C GLN A 53 20.88 -8.53 15.70
N MET A 54 21.45 -9.66 15.28
CA MET A 54 20.90 -10.45 14.17
C MET A 54 19.46 -10.91 14.45
N LYS A 55 19.14 -11.26 15.70
CA LYS A 55 17.78 -11.62 16.11
C LYS A 55 16.83 -10.43 16.06
N VAL A 56 17.28 -9.24 16.49
CA VAL A 56 16.50 -8.00 16.38
C VAL A 56 16.22 -7.68 14.91
N ASP A 57 17.24 -7.67 14.06
CA ASP A 57 17.08 -7.39 12.62
C ASP A 57 16.14 -8.41 11.95
N THR A 58 16.24 -9.69 12.34
CA THR A 58 15.33 -10.74 11.84
C THR A 58 13.89 -10.52 12.32
N LEU A 59 13.70 -10.11 13.57
CA LEU A 59 12.38 -9.81 14.13
C LEU A 59 11.76 -8.57 13.49
N GLU A 60 12.54 -7.51 13.28
CA GLU A 60 12.10 -6.30 12.59
C GLU A 60 11.61 -6.62 11.17
N ASN A 61 12.39 -7.42 10.42
CA ASN A 61 11.97 -7.88 9.10
C ASN A 61 10.68 -8.69 9.15
N ARG A 62 10.51 -9.59 10.13
CA ARG A 62 9.27 -10.37 10.30
C ARG A 62 8.08 -9.48 10.66
N VAL A 63 8.25 -8.49 11.54
CA VAL A 63 7.20 -7.54 11.89
C VAL A 63 6.79 -6.73 10.65
N HIS A 64 7.76 -6.31 9.83
CA HIS A 64 7.47 -5.63 8.57
C HIS A 64 6.67 -6.51 7.61
N THR A 65 7.13 -7.74 7.33
CA THR A 65 6.41 -8.68 6.45
C THR A 65 5.00 -8.98 6.98
N LEU A 66 4.85 -9.22 8.28
CA LEU A 66 3.53 -9.46 8.89
C LEU A 66 2.63 -8.23 8.78
N GLY A 67 3.18 -7.02 8.92
CA GLY A 67 2.45 -5.78 8.73
C GLY A 67 1.92 -5.64 7.30
N GLU A 68 2.73 -5.98 6.30
CA GLU A 68 2.33 -5.98 4.89
C GLU A 68 1.26 -7.04 4.59
N GLU A 69 1.43 -8.27 5.10
CA GLU A 69 0.43 -9.34 4.94
C GLU A 69 -0.91 -8.99 5.60
N LEU A 70 -0.87 -8.41 6.80
CA LEU A 70 -2.08 -8.02 7.52
C LEU A 70 -2.81 -6.88 6.80
N LYS A 71 -2.06 -5.93 6.24
CA LYS A 71 -2.62 -4.89 5.36
C LYS A 71 -3.28 -5.50 4.12
N GLN A 72 -2.60 -6.41 3.42
CA GLN A 72 -3.16 -7.09 2.24
C GLN A 72 -4.42 -7.90 2.57
N LYS A 73 -4.43 -8.61 3.69
CA LYS A 73 -5.63 -9.34 4.14
C LYS A 73 -6.78 -8.41 4.50
N ASN A 74 -6.49 -7.32 5.19
CA ASN A 74 -7.51 -6.33 5.55
C ASN A 74 -8.11 -5.67 4.30
N ASP A 75 -7.28 -5.31 3.33
CA ASP A 75 -7.73 -4.77 2.05
C ASP A 75 -8.58 -5.80 1.30
N SER A 76 -8.15 -7.07 1.26
CA SER A 76 -8.91 -8.16 0.61
C SER A 76 -10.26 -8.40 1.28
N LEU A 77 -10.34 -8.36 2.61
CA LEU A 77 -11.59 -8.52 3.35
C LEU A 77 -12.56 -7.37 3.07
N LYS A 78 -12.07 -6.13 3.06
CA LYS A 78 -12.87 -4.96 2.74
C LYS A 78 -13.44 -5.06 1.33
N ILE A 79 -12.60 -5.42 0.35
CA ILE A 79 -13.02 -5.59 -1.05
C ILE A 79 -14.09 -6.68 -1.17
N LEU A 80 -13.88 -7.80 -0.47
CA LEU A 80 -14.82 -8.91 -0.46
C LEU A 80 -16.17 -8.48 0.13
N GLU A 81 -16.16 -7.79 1.27
CA GLU A 81 -17.36 -7.23 1.90
C GLU A 81 -18.10 -6.27 0.96
N GLU A 82 -17.39 -5.33 0.34
CA GLU A 82 -17.98 -4.39 -0.63
C GLU A 82 -18.55 -5.11 -1.86
N SER A 83 -17.88 -6.15 -2.36
CA SER A 83 -18.35 -6.95 -3.48
C SER A 83 -19.60 -7.77 -3.15
N PHE A 84 -19.67 -8.34 -1.94
CA PHE A 84 -20.84 -9.06 -1.46
C PHE A 84 -22.01 -8.13 -1.23
N GLU A 85 -21.77 -7.01 -0.54
CA GLU A 85 -22.78 -5.97 -0.35
C GLU A 85 -23.35 -5.54 -1.70
N PHE A 86 -22.48 -5.33 -2.69
CA PHE A 86 -22.91 -4.92 -4.01
C PHE A 86 -23.74 -6.01 -4.73
N ALA A 87 -23.24 -7.24 -4.75
CA ALA A 87 -23.89 -8.35 -5.42
C ALA A 87 -25.27 -8.68 -4.83
N VAL A 88 -25.42 -8.56 -3.50
CA VAL A 88 -26.66 -8.88 -2.80
C VAL A 88 -27.64 -7.71 -2.87
N ASN A 89 -27.20 -6.49 -2.59
CA ASN A 89 -28.12 -5.36 -2.37
C ASN A 89 -28.44 -4.58 -3.65
N TYR A 90 -27.59 -4.64 -4.68
CA TYR A 90 -27.71 -3.76 -5.86
C TYR A 90 -28.00 -4.50 -7.17
N LYS A 91 -28.22 -5.82 -7.13
CA LYS A 91 -28.56 -6.63 -8.31
C LYS A 91 -29.82 -6.11 -9.03
N ASP A 92 -30.88 -5.83 -8.27
CA ASP A 92 -32.16 -5.36 -8.82
C ASP A 92 -32.17 -3.86 -9.15
N LYS A 93 -31.05 -3.18 -8.87
CA LYS A 93 -30.86 -1.76 -9.15
C LYS A 93 -30.10 -1.50 -10.44
N ARG A 94 -29.77 -2.57 -11.18
CA ARG A 94 -29.19 -2.43 -12.53
C ARG A 94 -30.16 -1.72 -13.45
N TYR A 95 -29.61 -0.84 -14.28
CA TYR A 95 -30.33 -0.17 -15.34
C TYR A 95 -29.97 -0.81 -16.67
N GLU A 96 -30.97 -1.37 -17.33
CA GLU A 96 -30.80 -1.92 -18.68
C GLU A 96 -30.79 -0.78 -19.69
N MET A 97 -29.66 -0.60 -20.36
CA MET A 97 -29.49 0.44 -21.36
C MET A 97 -30.13 0.02 -22.68
N SER A 98 -31.09 0.80 -23.18
CA SER A 98 -31.77 0.51 -24.45
C SER A 98 -31.21 1.36 -25.58
N TYR A 99 -30.88 0.71 -26.70
CA TYR A 99 -30.38 1.34 -27.93
C TYR A 99 -31.33 2.41 -28.50
N VAL A 100 -32.64 2.24 -28.29
CA VAL A 100 -33.65 3.22 -28.77
C VAL A 100 -33.50 4.56 -28.06
N GLY A 101 -33.16 4.53 -26.76
CA GLY A 101 -32.96 5.71 -25.94
C GLY A 101 -31.70 6.52 -26.28
N ASP A 102 -30.78 5.94 -27.06
CA ASP A 102 -29.53 6.59 -27.44
C ASP A 102 -29.67 7.52 -28.61
N LYS A 103 -30.61 7.26 -29.53
CA LYS A 103 -30.81 8.13 -30.69
C LYS A 103 -31.23 9.53 -30.27
N GLU A 104 -32.10 9.62 -29.27
CA GLU A 104 -32.51 10.89 -28.67
C GLU A 104 -31.33 11.55 -27.94
N MET A 105 -30.59 10.77 -27.15
CA MET A 105 -29.44 11.27 -26.40
C MET A 105 -28.32 11.77 -27.32
N TYR A 106 -28.04 11.07 -28.41
CA TYR A 106 -27.02 11.42 -29.39
C TYR A 106 -27.29 12.78 -30.03
N SER A 107 -28.56 13.08 -30.32
CA SER A 107 -28.95 14.37 -30.90
C SER A 107 -28.72 15.55 -29.95
N GLN A 108 -28.76 15.34 -28.63
CA GLN A 108 -28.64 16.41 -27.64
C GLN A 108 -27.26 16.45 -26.97
N TYR A 109 -26.61 15.29 -26.81
CA TYR A 109 -25.42 15.05 -26.03
C TYR A 109 -24.48 14.08 -26.77
N PRO A 110 -23.93 14.45 -27.94
CA PRO A 110 -23.17 13.53 -28.80
C PRO A 110 -21.94 12.95 -28.08
N ARG A 111 -21.12 13.78 -27.42
CA ARG A 111 -19.91 13.35 -26.69
C ARG A 111 -20.22 12.40 -25.54
N GLN A 112 -21.28 12.69 -24.79
CA GLN A 112 -21.72 11.85 -23.68
C GLN A 112 -22.30 10.53 -24.18
N THR A 113 -22.94 10.53 -25.35
CA THR A 113 -23.43 9.30 -25.98
C THR A 113 -22.29 8.45 -26.53
N GLU A 114 -21.22 9.06 -27.07
CA GLU A 114 -19.97 8.37 -27.41
C GLU A 114 -19.36 7.68 -26.17
N MET A 115 -19.28 8.41 -25.04
CA MET A 115 -18.85 7.84 -23.76
C MET A 115 -19.70 6.65 -23.33
N LEU A 116 -21.03 6.78 -23.40
CA LEU A 116 -21.95 5.71 -23.00
C LEU A 116 -21.82 4.47 -23.90
N THR A 117 -21.59 4.68 -25.20
CA THR A 117 -21.37 3.61 -26.18
C THR A 117 -20.07 2.87 -25.87
N GLU A 118 -18.99 3.60 -25.57
CA GLU A 118 -17.73 2.99 -25.14
C GLU A 118 -17.91 2.14 -23.88
N VAL A 119 -18.58 2.70 -22.85
CA VAL A 119 -18.83 1.98 -21.59
C VAL A 119 -19.59 0.67 -21.84
N ARG A 120 -20.53 0.65 -22.80
CA ARG A 120 -21.23 -0.59 -23.17
C ARG A 120 -20.33 -1.60 -23.82
N HIS A 121 -19.50 -1.20 -24.78
CA HIS A 121 -18.53 -2.11 -25.38
C HIS A 121 -17.61 -2.72 -24.33
N LEU A 122 -17.12 -1.91 -23.37
CA LEU A 122 -16.30 -2.40 -22.27
C LEU A 122 -17.04 -3.39 -21.35
N ILE A 123 -18.35 -3.23 -21.15
CA ILE A 123 -19.20 -4.16 -20.39
C ILE A 123 -19.44 -5.45 -21.17
N GLU A 124 -19.79 -5.35 -22.45
CA GLU A 124 -20.11 -6.50 -23.32
C GLU A 124 -18.91 -7.41 -23.56
N GLU A 125 -17.73 -6.82 -23.71
CA GLU A 125 -16.47 -7.54 -23.91
C GLU A 125 -15.83 -8.02 -22.60
N ASP A 126 -16.38 -7.63 -21.43
CA ASP A 126 -15.78 -7.85 -20.11
C ASP A 126 -14.29 -7.41 -20.07
N ALA A 127 -13.98 -6.33 -20.80
CA ALA A 127 -12.63 -5.90 -21.14
C ALA A 127 -11.88 -5.25 -19.97
N VAL A 128 -12.60 -4.89 -18.91
CA VAL A 128 -12.07 -4.09 -17.79
C VAL A 128 -12.46 -4.71 -16.46
N LYS A 129 -11.46 -4.91 -15.61
CA LYS A 129 -11.64 -5.45 -14.26
C LYS A 129 -11.60 -4.35 -13.22
N TRP A 130 -12.27 -4.61 -12.09
CA TRP A 130 -12.12 -3.77 -10.92
C TRP A 130 -10.74 -4.02 -10.30
N LYS A 131 -10.03 -2.94 -9.96
CA LYS A 131 -8.76 -2.98 -9.23
C LYS A 131 -8.56 -1.69 -8.44
N LEU A 132 -8.42 -1.80 -7.12
CA LEU A 132 -8.09 -0.66 -6.26
C LEU A 132 -6.78 0.00 -6.72
N GLY A 133 -6.81 1.31 -6.97
CA GLY A 133 -5.64 2.05 -7.46
C GLY A 133 -5.33 1.85 -8.94
N GLY A 134 -6.08 0.97 -9.64
CA GLY A 134 -5.90 0.75 -11.07
C GLY A 134 -6.30 1.99 -11.87
N SER A 135 -5.61 2.26 -12.98
CA SER A 135 -5.85 3.50 -13.76
C SER A 135 -5.79 3.34 -15.29
N SER A 136 -5.90 2.09 -15.79
CA SER A 136 -5.86 1.82 -17.24
C SER A 136 -6.71 0.61 -17.61
N LEU A 137 -7.05 0.47 -18.90
CA LEU A 137 -7.83 -0.67 -19.40
C LEU A 137 -7.15 -2.01 -19.10
N GLN A 138 -5.82 -2.09 -19.22
CA GLN A 138 -5.05 -3.31 -18.98
C GLN A 138 -4.94 -3.64 -17.48
N GLU A 139 -4.81 -2.60 -16.65
CA GLU A 139 -4.65 -2.77 -15.22
C GLU A 139 -5.99 -3.02 -14.50
N GLY A 140 -7.07 -2.46 -15.04
CA GLY A 140 -8.33 -2.27 -14.35
C GLY A 140 -8.45 -0.89 -13.70
N PHE A 141 -9.61 -0.64 -13.11
CA PHE A 141 -9.93 0.64 -12.46
C PHE A 141 -10.64 0.44 -11.12
N ASP A 142 -10.58 1.44 -10.26
CA ASP A 142 -11.58 1.66 -9.22
C ASP A 142 -12.60 2.71 -9.67
N SER A 143 -13.56 3.03 -8.81
CA SER A 143 -14.65 3.94 -9.18
C SER A 143 -14.14 5.35 -9.54
N PRO A 144 -13.31 6.02 -8.70
CA PRO A 144 -12.73 7.32 -9.05
C PRO A 144 -11.84 7.31 -10.30
N SER A 145 -10.98 6.30 -10.45
CA SER A 145 -10.05 6.27 -11.58
C SER A 145 -10.77 6.01 -12.91
N PHE A 146 -11.84 5.22 -12.92
CA PHE A 146 -12.64 5.01 -14.12
C PHE A 146 -13.41 6.28 -14.51
N ALA A 147 -14.02 6.99 -13.55
CA ALA A 147 -14.68 8.26 -13.83
C ALA A 147 -13.69 9.30 -14.39
N THR A 148 -12.48 9.36 -13.84
CA THR A 148 -11.40 10.23 -14.34
C THR A 148 -10.99 9.86 -15.77
N TYR A 149 -10.87 8.56 -16.07
CA TYR A 149 -10.60 8.07 -17.41
C TYR A 149 -11.65 8.53 -18.42
N LEU A 150 -12.93 8.38 -18.08
CA LEU A 150 -14.03 8.80 -18.96
C LEU A 150 -14.04 10.32 -19.17
N ILE A 151 -13.88 11.10 -18.10
CA ILE A 151 -13.83 12.57 -18.17
C ILE A 151 -12.68 13.01 -19.07
N ASN A 152 -11.46 12.51 -18.84
CA ASN A 152 -10.29 12.92 -19.60
C ASN A 152 -10.37 12.49 -21.08
N LYS A 153 -11.04 11.37 -21.38
CA LYS A 153 -11.18 10.84 -22.75
C LYS A 153 -12.26 11.53 -23.57
N PHE A 154 -13.39 11.86 -22.96
CA PHE A 154 -14.59 12.29 -23.69
C PHE A 154 -15.00 13.74 -23.47
N SER A 155 -14.33 14.47 -22.58
CA SER A 155 -14.68 15.85 -22.23
C SER A 155 -13.50 16.80 -22.44
N SER A 156 -13.79 18.10 -22.46
CA SER A 156 -12.77 19.15 -22.45
C SER A 156 -12.10 19.30 -21.08
N THR A 157 -12.70 18.73 -20.03
CA THR A 157 -12.17 18.75 -18.66
C THR A 157 -11.02 17.76 -18.53
N GLN A 158 -9.91 18.21 -17.92
CA GLN A 158 -8.73 17.37 -17.70
C GLN A 158 -8.42 17.31 -16.20
N ILE A 159 -8.63 16.14 -15.60
CA ILE A 159 -8.31 15.84 -14.21
C ILE A 159 -6.89 15.25 -14.16
N PRO A 160 -5.95 15.90 -13.44
CA PRO A 160 -4.61 15.36 -13.24
C PRO A 160 -4.64 14.03 -12.48
N LYS A 161 -3.72 13.12 -12.81
CA LYS A 161 -3.68 11.76 -12.23
C LYS A 161 -3.59 11.77 -10.70
N ASP A 162 -2.82 12.67 -10.11
CA ASP A 162 -2.65 12.83 -8.66
C ASP A 162 -3.90 13.38 -7.96
N LYS A 163 -4.90 13.84 -8.72
CA LYS A 163 -6.15 14.41 -8.22
C LYS A 163 -7.35 13.50 -8.39
N THR A 164 -7.18 12.29 -8.93
CA THR A 164 -8.25 11.30 -9.15
C THR A 164 -9.19 11.16 -7.94
N TYR A 165 -8.67 10.93 -6.73
CA TYR A 165 -9.49 10.73 -5.52
C TYR A 165 -10.06 12.01 -4.92
N ARG A 166 -9.74 13.17 -5.51
CA ARG A 166 -10.19 14.50 -5.12
C ARG A 166 -10.69 15.29 -6.33
N MET A 167 -11.15 14.59 -7.38
CA MET A 167 -11.52 15.23 -8.64
C MET A 167 -12.66 16.26 -8.46
N TYR A 168 -13.51 16.06 -7.46
CA TYR A 168 -14.58 16.98 -7.11
C TYR A 168 -14.09 18.36 -6.65
N ASP A 169 -12.82 18.49 -6.22
CA ASP A 169 -12.21 19.79 -5.90
C ASP A 169 -11.92 20.61 -7.18
N TYR A 170 -11.90 19.97 -8.35
CA TYR A 170 -11.63 20.58 -9.66
C TYR A 170 -12.90 20.84 -10.47
N LEU A 171 -14.04 20.34 -10.02
CA LEU A 171 -15.29 20.43 -10.73
C LEU A 171 -16.26 21.35 -10.00
N THR A 172 -17.14 22.01 -10.76
CA THR A 172 -18.14 22.89 -10.17
C THR A 172 -19.28 22.06 -9.59
N LYS A 173 -19.50 22.15 -8.26
CA LYS A 173 -20.64 21.51 -7.62
C LYS A 173 -21.96 22.11 -8.14
N VAL A 174 -22.92 21.25 -8.47
CA VAL A 174 -24.25 21.65 -8.96
C VAL A 174 -25.37 20.95 -8.20
N ASN A 175 -26.57 21.56 -8.20
CA ASN A 175 -27.75 20.99 -7.56
C ASN A 175 -28.56 20.08 -8.49
N GLN A 176 -28.42 20.26 -9.80
CA GLN A 176 -29.13 19.48 -10.82
C GLN A 176 -28.12 18.99 -11.86
N PRO A 177 -27.90 17.67 -11.96
CA PRO A 177 -26.95 17.12 -12.92
C PRO A 177 -27.51 17.18 -14.35
N LYS A 178 -26.62 17.44 -15.30
CA LYS A 178 -26.83 17.23 -16.73
C LYS A 178 -26.20 15.91 -17.16
N VAL A 179 -26.62 15.38 -18.31
CA VAL A 179 -26.03 14.17 -18.90
C VAL A 179 -24.51 14.36 -19.02
N GLY A 180 -23.74 13.40 -18.52
CA GLY A 180 -22.29 13.46 -18.43
C GLY A 180 -21.74 14.11 -17.15
N ASP A 181 -22.57 14.66 -16.26
CA ASP A 181 -22.07 15.18 -14.98
C ASP A 181 -21.64 14.04 -14.04
N LEU A 182 -20.70 14.33 -13.16
CA LEU A 182 -20.19 13.38 -12.18
C LEU A 182 -21.12 13.35 -10.95
N VAL A 183 -21.41 12.14 -10.46
CA VAL A 183 -22.13 11.89 -9.21
C VAL A 183 -21.18 11.24 -8.22
N ILE A 184 -21.05 11.84 -7.04
CA ILE A 184 -20.27 11.29 -5.94
C ILE A 184 -21.22 10.71 -4.90
N TYR A 185 -20.94 9.49 -4.48
CA TYR A 185 -21.68 8.78 -3.45
C TYR A 185 -20.83 8.55 -2.21
N GLU A 186 -21.50 8.24 -1.10
CA GLU A 186 -20.86 7.60 0.05
C GLU A 186 -20.16 6.30 -0.37
N LYS A 187 -19.19 5.85 0.44
CA LYS A 187 -18.30 4.72 0.15
C LYS A 187 -17.33 4.95 -1.03
N GLY A 188 -17.25 6.17 -1.55
CA GLY A 188 -16.23 6.56 -2.52
C GLY A 188 -16.55 6.20 -3.97
N TYR A 189 -17.81 5.93 -4.30
CA TYR A 189 -18.22 5.76 -5.70
C TYR A 189 -18.29 7.09 -6.43
N SER A 190 -17.72 7.10 -7.62
CA SER A 190 -17.70 8.20 -8.58
C SER A 190 -18.27 7.69 -9.89
N MET A 191 -19.47 8.15 -10.26
CA MET A 191 -20.23 7.61 -11.39
C MET A 191 -20.68 8.72 -12.33
N MET A 192 -20.82 8.40 -13.62
CA MET A 192 -21.25 9.36 -14.64
C MET A 192 -22.78 9.35 -14.77
N TYR A 193 -23.42 10.51 -14.69
CA TYR A 193 -24.87 10.66 -14.76
C TYR A 193 -25.41 10.61 -16.19
N PHE A 194 -26.51 9.88 -16.37
CA PHE A 194 -27.24 9.80 -17.63
C PHE A 194 -28.74 9.86 -17.41
N ARG A 195 -29.45 10.27 -18.47
CA ARG A 195 -30.91 10.29 -18.52
C ARG A 195 -31.39 9.88 -19.90
N SER A 196 -32.29 8.90 -19.97
CA SER A 196 -32.90 8.45 -21.22
C SER A 196 -34.34 8.00 -20.97
N GLY A 197 -35.27 8.34 -21.85
CA GLY A 197 -36.69 7.96 -21.72
C GLY A 197 -37.32 8.36 -20.37
N GLY A 198 -36.91 9.52 -19.83
CA GLY A 198 -37.36 10.01 -18.52
C GLY A 198 -36.68 9.36 -17.30
N LYS A 199 -35.99 8.22 -17.47
CA LYS A 199 -35.29 7.50 -16.40
C LYS A 199 -33.88 8.06 -16.18
N ARG A 200 -33.46 8.10 -14.91
CA ARG A 200 -32.13 8.58 -14.49
C ARG A 200 -31.30 7.39 -14.04
N PHE A 201 -30.07 7.33 -14.52
CA PHE A 201 -29.16 6.26 -14.21
C PHE A 201 -27.73 6.78 -14.16
N VAL A 202 -26.84 5.97 -13.64
CA VAL A 202 -25.41 6.25 -13.60
C VAL A 202 -24.64 5.06 -14.14
N VAL A 203 -23.46 5.32 -14.69
CA VAL A 203 -22.54 4.29 -15.13
C VAL A 203 -21.17 4.48 -14.48
N GLY A 204 -20.50 3.39 -14.17
CA GLY A 204 -19.14 3.43 -13.69
C GLY A 204 -18.65 2.11 -13.14
N MET A 205 -17.54 2.16 -12.42
CA MET A 205 -16.82 1.00 -11.91
C MET A 205 -17.22 0.68 -10.47
N THR A 206 -17.46 -0.61 -10.20
CA THR A 206 -17.86 -1.16 -8.91
C THR A 206 -16.97 -2.36 -8.57
N PRO A 207 -16.93 -2.84 -7.30
CA PRO A 207 -16.16 -4.03 -6.93
C PRO A 207 -16.47 -5.28 -7.76
N VAL A 208 -17.66 -5.37 -8.38
CA VAL A 208 -18.05 -6.48 -9.26
C VAL A 208 -17.84 -6.19 -10.76
N GLY A 209 -17.22 -5.07 -11.09
CA GLY A 209 -16.94 -4.62 -12.46
C GLY A 209 -17.75 -3.39 -12.89
N LEU A 210 -17.76 -3.14 -14.20
CA LEU A 210 -18.53 -2.05 -14.78
C LEU A 210 -20.04 -2.32 -14.67
N ALA A 211 -20.79 -1.29 -14.31
CA ALA A 211 -22.23 -1.40 -14.15
C ALA A 211 -22.95 -0.13 -14.61
N SER A 212 -24.18 -0.33 -15.09
CA SER A 212 -25.18 0.71 -15.22
C SER A 212 -26.25 0.50 -14.14
N LEU A 213 -26.50 1.53 -13.35
CA LEU A 213 -27.29 1.48 -12.13
C LEU A 213 -28.32 2.60 -12.10
N GLN A 214 -29.44 2.38 -11.43
CA GLN A 214 -30.38 3.45 -11.09
C GLN A 214 -29.66 4.54 -10.28
N LEU A 215 -30.08 5.80 -10.43
CA LEU A 215 -29.43 6.93 -9.75
C LEU A 215 -29.37 6.75 -8.22
N ASP A 216 -30.41 6.14 -7.64
CA ASP A 216 -30.61 5.88 -6.22
C ASP A 216 -30.37 4.40 -5.87
N PHE A 217 -29.35 3.78 -6.48
CA PHE A 217 -29.09 2.35 -6.30
C PHE A 217 -28.77 1.92 -4.86
N GLY A 218 -28.44 2.84 -3.95
CA GLY A 218 -28.35 2.52 -2.52
C GLY A 218 -27.51 3.50 -1.71
N PRO A 219 -26.21 3.66 -2.02
CA PRO A 219 -25.36 4.63 -1.35
C PRO A 219 -25.94 6.04 -1.46
N LYS A 220 -25.78 6.85 -0.41
CA LYS A 220 -26.26 8.23 -0.42
C LYS A 220 -25.43 9.08 -1.36
N ILE A 221 -26.10 9.95 -2.11
CA ILE A 221 -25.44 10.93 -2.99
C ILE A 221 -24.87 12.06 -2.12
N LEU A 222 -23.57 12.34 -2.28
CA LEU A 222 -22.86 13.44 -1.63
C LEU A 222 -22.90 14.74 -2.45
N GLY A 223 -22.98 14.60 -3.78
CA GLY A 223 -23.13 15.76 -4.67
C GLY A 223 -23.02 15.42 -6.14
N TYR A 224 -23.40 16.41 -6.95
CA TYR A 224 -23.24 16.41 -8.40
C TYR A 224 -22.19 17.45 -8.79
N TYR A 225 -21.40 17.14 -9.81
CA TYR A 225 -20.31 17.97 -10.25
C TYR A 225 -20.32 18.09 -11.78
N ARG A 226 -20.29 19.34 -12.26
CA ARG A 226 -20.34 19.66 -13.69
C ARG A 226 -19.05 19.25 -14.38
N VAL A 227 -19.20 18.53 -15.48
CA VAL A 227 -18.12 18.22 -16.42
C VAL A 227 -18.38 18.97 -17.73
N GLU A 228 -17.35 19.63 -18.27
CA GLU A 228 -17.46 20.42 -19.49
C GLU A 228 -17.05 19.58 -20.71
N TYR A 229 -17.94 19.47 -21.71
CA TYR A 229 -17.84 18.60 -22.89
C TYR A 229 -17.71 19.37 -24.20
#